data_AF-A0AAN6KEZ4-F1
#
_entry.id   AF-A0AAN6KEZ4-F1
#
_cell.length_a   1.000
_cell.length_b   1.000
_cell.length_c   1.000
_cell.angle_alpha   90.00
_cell.angle_beta   90.00
_cell.angle_gamma   90.00
#
_symmetry.space_group_name_H-M   'P 1'
#
loop_
_entity.id
_entity.type
_entity.pdbx_description
1 polymer ?
#
loop_
_entity_poly.entity_id
_entity_poly.type
_entity_poly.pdbx_seq_one_letter_code
_entity_poly.pdbx_strand_id
1 'polypeptide(L)'
;MTLSVDEYYQMHPSTTPDMEFNTFAEAHASLTDLARLVLIADIPSSDSITGASNWNMDVYNTERANCVILVRRWKTNFEDLLCCHPDAAPPLSINMLRMMHATTSIIIAAGEFGPDTRWDEHYDGFVEIVDLAESIVAELCQSGCQSYFSVEQGYIDGAFLVATRCRDPVIRRRAIEVLRRVPRQEGIWQSAGAAAVAQRWMEVEEEGPKAPECASDVRTRVSSARTSANVDASSVRLQLYMSTRESAHPVVREEYVQWQKK
;
A
#
# COMPACT_ATOMS: atom_id res chain seq x y z
N MET A 1 -20.19 14.23 3.78
CA MET A 1 -19.59 15.55 4.01
C MET A 1 -18.09 15.29 4.06
N THR A 2 -17.38 15.66 3.01
CA THR A 2 -15.94 15.43 2.87
C THR A 2 -15.23 16.56 3.62
N LEU A 3 -14.43 16.22 4.64
CA LEU A 3 -13.61 17.19 5.37
C LEU A 3 -12.58 17.81 4.41
N SER A 4 -12.36 19.12 4.51
CA SER A 4 -11.22 19.77 3.84
C SER A 4 -9.89 19.35 4.51
N VAL A 5 -8.78 19.48 3.78
CA VAL A 5 -7.44 19.20 4.31
C VAL A 5 -7.11 20.07 5.53
N ASP A 6 -7.49 21.35 5.50
CA ASP A 6 -7.29 22.28 6.63
C ASP A 6 -8.10 21.87 7.88
N GLU A 7 -9.36 21.47 7.70
CA GLU A 7 -10.18 20.93 8.80
C GLU A 7 -9.57 19.62 9.34
N TYR A 8 -9.00 18.79 8.48
CA TYR A 8 -8.35 17.55 8.90
C TYR A 8 -7.12 17.82 9.77
N TYR A 9 -6.26 18.76 9.38
CA TYR A 9 -5.09 19.18 10.19
C TYR A 9 -5.51 19.70 11.57
N GLN A 10 -6.59 20.48 11.65
CA GLN A 10 -7.10 21.00 12.94
C GLN A 10 -7.64 19.90 13.85
N MET A 11 -8.25 18.87 13.27
CA MET A 11 -8.83 17.75 14.02
C MET A 11 -7.79 16.70 14.44
N HIS A 12 -6.64 16.64 13.76
CA HIS A 12 -5.60 15.62 13.99
C HIS A 12 -4.25 16.31 14.22
N PRO A 13 -3.91 16.71 15.46
CA PRO A 13 -2.63 17.34 15.78
C PRO A 13 -1.40 16.49 15.39
N SER A 14 -1.61 15.16 15.32
CA SER A 14 -0.66 14.20 14.79
C SER A 14 -0.23 14.50 13.34
N THR A 15 -1.03 15.22 12.56
CA THR A 15 -0.73 15.52 11.15
C THR A 15 0.01 16.83 10.97
N THR A 16 0.61 17.37 12.03
CA THR A 16 1.38 18.62 11.98
C THR A 16 2.87 18.36 12.18
N PRO A 17 3.77 19.28 11.76
CA PRO A 17 5.20 19.11 11.98
C PRO A 17 5.50 18.87 13.45
N ASP A 18 4.82 19.51 14.39
CA ASP A 18 5.08 19.39 15.83
C ASP A 18 4.51 18.10 16.46
N MET A 19 4.22 17.09 15.65
CA MET A 19 3.80 15.77 16.12
C MET A 19 4.81 15.20 17.13
N GLU A 20 4.27 14.77 18.27
CA GLU A 20 4.95 14.02 19.31
C GLU A 20 4.04 12.89 19.80
N PHE A 21 4.64 11.79 20.25
CA PHE A 21 3.96 10.69 20.92
C PHE A 21 4.93 10.03 21.90
N ASN A 22 4.41 9.56 23.03
CA ASN A 22 5.19 8.96 24.12
C ASN A 22 4.85 7.48 24.35
N THR A 23 3.83 6.97 23.65
CA THR A 23 3.41 5.57 23.75
C THR A 23 3.27 4.93 22.37
N PHE A 24 3.38 3.61 22.32
CA PHE A 24 3.16 2.85 21.10
C PHE A 24 1.75 3.08 20.52
N ALA A 25 0.74 3.21 21.37
CA ALA A 25 -0.64 3.47 20.95
C ALA A 25 -0.80 4.84 20.28
N GLU A 26 -0.15 5.88 20.81
CA GLU A 26 -0.13 7.21 20.19
C GLU A 26 0.67 7.22 18.88
N ALA A 27 1.79 6.49 18.81
CA ALA A 27 2.54 6.30 17.57
C ALA A 27 1.68 5.63 16.48
N HIS A 28 0.93 4.59 16.84
CA HIS A 28 0.02 3.89 15.94
C HIS A 28 -1.13 4.80 15.46
N ALA A 29 -1.79 5.50 16.39
CA ALA A 29 -2.88 6.42 16.07
C ALA A 29 -2.40 7.52 15.11
N SER A 30 -1.25 8.16 15.41
CA SER A 30 -0.69 9.22 14.57
C SER A 30 -0.31 8.75 13.17
N LEU A 31 0.23 7.53 13.01
CA LEU A 31 0.50 6.99 11.67
C LEU A 31 -0.79 6.69 10.90
N THR A 32 -1.83 6.25 11.60
CA THR A 32 -3.15 6.02 10.99
C THR A 32 -3.74 7.33 10.45
N ASP A 33 -3.59 8.42 11.19
CA ASP A 33 -4.02 9.75 10.73
C ASP A 33 -3.21 10.20 9.51
N LEU A 34 -1.89 10.02 9.51
CA LEU A 34 -1.05 10.32 8.34
C LEU A 34 -1.43 9.48 7.12
N ALA A 35 -1.69 8.18 7.30
CA ALA A 35 -2.13 7.31 6.21
C ALA A 35 -3.49 7.72 5.65
N ARG A 36 -4.41 8.19 6.49
CA ARG A 36 -5.72 8.72 6.08
C ARG A 36 -5.62 10.07 5.38
N LEU A 37 -4.69 10.93 5.79
CA LEU A 37 -4.43 12.21 5.12
C LEU A 37 -4.12 12.00 3.63
N VAL A 38 -3.40 10.94 3.27
CA VAL A 38 -3.14 10.56 1.86
C VAL A 38 -4.44 10.36 1.10
N LEU A 39 -5.36 9.56 1.65
CA LEU A 39 -6.65 9.27 1.02
C LEU A 39 -7.52 10.52 0.90
N ILE A 40 -7.41 11.48 1.83
CA ILE A 40 -8.20 12.73 1.84
C ILE A 40 -7.62 13.76 0.89
N ALA A 41 -6.30 13.92 0.86
CA ALA A 41 -5.60 14.80 -0.09
C ALA A 41 -5.79 14.36 -1.54
N ASP A 42 -6.07 13.07 -1.77
CA ASP A 42 -6.44 12.49 -3.06
C ASP A 42 -7.93 12.63 -3.42
N ILE A 43 -8.80 13.15 -2.53
CA ILE A 43 -10.23 13.37 -2.82
C ILE A 43 -10.45 14.77 -3.38
N PRO A 44 -11.11 14.92 -4.56
CA PRO A 44 -11.51 16.22 -5.06
C PRO A 44 -12.38 16.95 -4.03
N SER A 45 -12.09 18.23 -3.77
CA SER A 45 -13.01 19.07 -3.00
C SER A 45 -14.41 19.00 -3.63
N SER A 46 -15.45 18.91 -2.81
CA SER A 46 -16.85 18.70 -3.25
C SER A 46 -17.35 19.76 -4.23
N ASP A 47 -16.66 20.90 -4.33
CA ASP A 47 -16.97 21.99 -5.27
C ASP A 47 -16.61 21.66 -6.73
N SER A 48 -15.89 20.56 -6.99
CA SER A 48 -15.46 20.15 -8.33
C SER A 48 -16.41 19.18 -9.05
N ILE A 49 -17.55 18.82 -8.43
CA ILE A 49 -18.54 17.89 -9.01
C ILE A 49 -19.25 18.53 -10.24
N THR A 50 -19.20 19.85 -10.38
CA THR A 50 -19.81 20.59 -11.50
C THR A 50 -18.76 21.15 -12.47
N GLY A 51 -18.10 20.28 -13.23
CA GLY A 51 -17.47 20.64 -14.50
C GLY A 51 -16.04 21.18 -14.41
N ALA A 52 -15.15 20.54 -15.17
CA ALA A 52 -13.70 20.79 -15.28
C ALA A 52 -12.92 20.54 -13.97
N SER A 53 -12.41 19.32 -13.80
CA SER A 53 -11.43 18.98 -12.76
C SER A 53 -10.10 19.69 -13.04
N ASN A 54 -10.00 20.96 -12.71
CA ASN A 54 -8.72 21.63 -12.54
C ASN A 54 -8.12 21.15 -11.21
N TRP A 55 -7.54 19.95 -11.20
CA TRP A 55 -6.60 19.58 -10.14
C TRP A 55 -5.54 20.69 -10.07
N ASN A 56 -5.48 21.41 -8.95
CA ASN A 56 -4.37 22.32 -8.74
C ASN A 56 -3.15 21.46 -8.38
N MET A 57 -2.41 21.06 -9.42
CA MET A 57 -1.20 20.23 -9.28
C MET A 57 -0.19 20.84 -8.32
N ASP A 58 -0.14 22.17 -8.20
CA ASP A 58 0.75 22.84 -7.25
C ASP A 58 0.31 22.60 -5.80
N VAL A 59 -0.99 22.64 -5.52
CA VAL A 59 -1.55 22.31 -4.20
C VAL A 59 -1.31 20.83 -3.87
N TYR A 60 -1.60 19.92 -4.80
CA TYR A 60 -1.32 18.49 -4.62
C TYR A 60 0.17 18.23 -4.32
N ASN A 61 1.06 18.81 -5.12
CA ASN A 61 2.50 18.63 -4.96
C ASN A 61 3.00 19.22 -3.63
N THR A 62 2.42 20.34 -3.19
CA THR A 62 2.73 20.97 -1.91
C THR A 62 2.29 20.08 -0.74
N GLU A 63 1.04 19.61 -0.74
CA GLU A 63 0.53 18.73 0.32
C GLU A 63 1.28 17.39 0.35
N ARG A 64 1.58 16.81 -0.82
CA ARG A 64 2.42 15.61 -0.90
C ARG A 64 3.81 15.86 -0.28
N ALA A 65 4.45 16.99 -0.58
CA ALA A 65 5.75 17.33 0.00
C ALA A 65 5.67 17.49 1.54
N ASN A 66 4.58 18.09 2.05
CA ASN A 66 4.32 18.17 3.48
C ASN A 66 4.18 16.77 4.11
N CYS A 67 3.36 15.90 3.51
CA CYS A 67 3.20 14.52 3.95
C CYS A 67 4.53 13.74 3.96
N VAL A 68 5.41 13.94 2.97
CA VAL A 68 6.76 13.33 2.96
C VAL A 68 7.58 13.76 4.18
N ILE A 69 7.49 15.04 4.57
CA ILE A 69 8.20 15.55 5.77
C ILE A 69 7.61 14.91 7.03
N LEU A 70 6.28 14.85 7.13
CA LEU A 70 5.58 14.31 8.29
C LEU A 70 5.90 12.82 8.53
N VAL A 71 5.84 11.98 7.49
CA VAL A 71 6.17 10.55 7.66
C VAL A 71 7.64 10.31 8.00
N ARG A 72 8.56 11.16 7.53
CA ARG A 72 9.98 11.09 7.91
C ARG A 72 10.19 11.47 9.37
N ARG A 73 9.51 12.52 9.84
CA ARG A 73 9.57 12.95 11.24
C ARG A 73 8.94 11.90 12.15
N TRP A 74 7.80 11.32 11.75
CA TRP A 74 7.17 10.20 12.46
C TRP A 74 8.17 9.04 12.66
N LYS A 75 8.93 8.65 11.62
CA LYS A 75 9.95 7.58 11.74
C LYS A 75 11.00 7.91 12.80
N THR A 76 11.48 9.15 12.81
CA THR A 76 12.49 9.60 13.79
C THR A 76 11.95 9.50 15.21
N ASN A 77 10.77 10.07 15.45
CA ASN A 77 10.11 10.01 16.76
C ASN A 77 9.81 8.56 17.19
N PHE A 78 9.46 7.68 16.26
CA PHE A 78 9.18 6.28 16.56
C PHE A 78 10.43 5.50 16.97
N GLU A 79 11.55 5.69 16.28
CA GLU A 79 12.81 5.07 16.68
C GLU A 79 13.34 5.64 18.01
N ASP A 80 13.13 6.94 18.28
CA ASP A 80 13.45 7.55 19.57
C ASP A 80 12.59 6.96 20.72
N LEU A 81 11.29 6.74 20.47
CA LEU A 81 10.38 6.07 21.41
C LEU A 81 10.89 4.67 21.75
N LEU A 82 11.25 3.86 20.74
CA LEU A 82 11.77 2.51 20.94
C LEU A 82 13.14 2.49 21.61
N CYS A 83 13.97 3.52 21.39
CA CYS A 83 15.24 3.68 22.08
C CYS A 83 15.04 3.95 23.58
N CYS A 84 14.09 4.84 23.91
CA CYS A 84 13.74 5.17 25.30
C CYS A 84 12.99 4.05 26.01
N HIS A 85 12.15 3.32 25.27
CA HIS A 85 11.25 2.29 25.77
C HIS A 85 11.30 1.03 24.88
N PRO A 86 12.35 0.19 25.00
CA PRO A 86 12.51 -1.01 24.18
C PRO A 86 11.35 -2.01 24.30
N ASP A 87 10.66 -2.02 25.44
CA ASP A 87 9.51 -2.88 25.73
C ASP A 87 8.15 -2.19 25.48
N ALA A 88 8.11 -1.10 24.70
CA ALA A 88 6.88 -0.34 24.45
C ALA A 88 5.76 -1.16 23.80
N ALA A 89 6.12 -2.21 23.04
CA ALA A 89 5.19 -3.15 22.43
C ALA A 89 5.89 -4.48 22.06
N PRO A 90 5.14 -5.57 21.83
CA PRO A 90 5.70 -6.81 21.30
C PRO A 90 6.37 -6.62 19.92
N PRO A 91 7.40 -7.41 19.59
CA PRO A 91 8.09 -7.34 18.29
C PRO A 91 7.16 -7.41 17.07
N LEU A 92 6.14 -8.28 17.11
CA LEU A 92 5.11 -8.37 16.06
C LEU A 92 4.45 -7.01 15.78
N SER A 93 3.98 -6.34 16.83
CA SER A 93 3.29 -5.05 16.73
C SER A 93 4.23 -3.95 16.22
N ILE A 94 5.49 -3.95 16.68
CA ILE A 94 6.51 -3.03 16.18
C ILE A 94 6.74 -3.23 14.68
N ASN A 95 6.88 -4.48 14.23
CA ASN A 95 7.12 -4.78 12.81
C ASN A 95 5.90 -4.45 11.94
N MET A 96 4.67 -4.71 12.42
CA MET A 96 3.45 -4.28 11.73
C MET A 96 3.41 -2.76 11.57
N LEU A 97 3.75 -2.01 12.61
CA LEU A 97 3.74 -0.54 12.55
C LEU A 97 4.86 0.01 11.66
N ARG A 98 6.05 -0.62 11.65
CA ARG A 98 7.11 -0.32 10.67
C ARG A 98 6.67 -0.60 9.24
N MET A 99 5.95 -1.70 9.01
CA MET A 99 5.45 -2.06 7.69
C MET A 99 4.39 -1.06 7.19
N MET A 100 3.47 -0.66 8.07
CA MET A 100 2.51 0.41 7.78
C MET A 100 3.26 1.71 7.41
N HIS A 101 4.30 2.08 8.17
CA HIS A 101 5.09 3.29 7.90
C HIS A 101 5.78 3.23 6.53
N ALA A 102 6.45 2.12 6.22
CA ALA A 102 7.14 1.94 4.95
C ALA A 102 6.14 1.99 3.78
N THR A 103 4.99 1.33 3.93
CA THR A 103 3.91 1.33 2.91
C THR A 103 3.37 2.75 2.68
N THR A 104 2.98 3.46 3.74
CA THR A 104 2.50 4.85 3.66
C THR A 104 3.55 5.78 3.07
N SER A 105 4.81 5.63 3.47
CA SER A 105 5.92 6.44 2.95
C SER A 105 6.11 6.27 1.45
N ILE A 106 6.06 5.05 0.93
CA ILE A 106 6.19 4.78 -0.50
C ILE A 106 4.99 5.33 -1.28
N ILE A 107 3.76 5.16 -0.78
CA ILE A 107 2.56 5.68 -1.46
C ILE A 107 2.64 7.21 -1.60
N ILE A 108 2.97 7.91 -0.51
CA ILE A 108 3.13 9.38 -0.52
C ILE A 108 4.29 9.78 -1.45
N ALA A 109 5.44 9.11 -1.32
CA ALA A 109 6.63 9.46 -2.08
C ALA A 109 6.52 9.12 -3.57
N ALA A 110 5.75 8.10 -3.97
CA ALA A 110 5.53 7.81 -5.37
C ALA A 110 4.49 8.78 -5.98
N GLY A 111 3.49 9.18 -5.20
CA GLY A 111 2.37 9.99 -5.67
C GLY A 111 1.45 9.25 -6.65
N GLU A 112 0.30 9.88 -6.92
CA GLU A 112 -0.77 9.29 -7.72
C GLU A 112 -0.51 9.42 -9.23
N PHE A 113 0.10 10.53 -9.63
CA PHE A 113 0.27 10.90 -11.03
C PHE A 113 1.68 10.60 -11.56
N GLY A 114 1.78 10.40 -12.87
CA GLY A 114 3.05 10.18 -13.58
C GLY A 114 3.21 8.74 -14.10
N PRO A 115 4.34 8.45 -14.76
CA PRO A 115 4.59 7.13 -15.32
C PRO A 115 4.73 6.08 -14.22
N ASP A 116 4.38 4.83 -14.51
CA ASP A 116 4.52 3.71 -13.55
C ASP A 116 5.98 3.38 -13.21
N THR A 117 6.94 3.97 -13.92
CA THR A 117 8.37 3.84 -13.60
C THR A 117 8.76 4.62 -12.34
N ARG A 118 7.92 5.54 -11.85
CA ARG A 118 8.15 6.29 -10.61
C ARG A 118 8.31 5.38 -9.39
N TRP A 119 7.64 4.22 -9.41
CA TRP A 119 7.72 3.24 -8.33
C TRP A 119 9.12 2.62 -8.20
N ASP A 120 9.93 2.61 -9.25
CA ASP A 120 11.27 2.00 -9.23
C ASP A 120 12.26 2.74 -8.33
N GLU A 121 12.02 4.04 -8.08
CA GLU A 121 12.80 4.84 -7.14
C GLU A 121 12.67 4.34 -5.68
N HIS A 122 11.72 3.43 -5.43
CA HIS A 122 11.41 2.88 -4.11
C HIS A 122 11.80 1.40 -3.96
N TYR A 123 12.76 0.91 -4.75
CA TYR A 123 13.24 -0.48 -4.68
C TYR A 123 13.58 -0.92 -3.24
N ASP A 124 14.41 -0.14 -2.53
CA ASP A 124 14.84 -0.49 -1.16
C ASP A 124 13.64 -0.53 -0.19
N GLY A 125 12.68 0.37 -0.37
CA GLY A 125 11.45 0.37 0.42
C GLY A 125 10.59 -0.86 0.14
N PHE A 126 10.52 -1.34 -1.11
CA PHE A 126 9.83 -2.59 -1.42
C PHE A 126 10.53 -3.81 -0.80
N VAL A 127 11.87 -3.83 -0.75
CA VAL A 127 12.62 -4.87 -0.04
C VAL A 127 12.28 -4.82 1.46
N GLU A 128 12.32 -3.64 2.09
CA GLU A 128 11.97 -3.45 3.51
C GLU A 128 10.56 -3.98 3.82
N ILE A 129 9.56 -3.62 3.01
CA ILE A 129 8.18 -4.07 3.19
C ILE A 129 8.07 -5.60 3.11
N VAL A 130 8.71 -6.24 2.12
CA VAL A 130 8.64 -7.71 1.97
C VAL A 130 9.36 -8.43 3.09
N ASP A 131 10.53 -7.95 3.50
CA ASP A 131 11.29 -8.52 4.61
C ASP A 131 10.50 -8.43 5.93
N LEU A 132 9.86 -7.28 6.20
CA LEU A 132 8.96 -7.11 7.34
C LEU A 132 7.76 -8.05 7.25
N ALA A 133 7.12 -8.17 6.08
CA ALA A 133 5.97 -9.02 5.89
C ALA A 133 6.29 -10.52 6.08
N GLU A 134 7.45 -10.98 5.57
CA GLU A 134 7.96 -12.33 5.80
C GLU A 134 8.20 -12.59 7.30
N SER A 135 8.78 -11.62 8.02
CA SER A 135 9.00 -11.73 9.47
C SER A 135 7.67 -11.79 10.25
N ILE A 136 6.72 -10.90 9.94
CA ILE A 136 5.39 -10.85 10.57
C ILE A 136 4.67 -12.19 10.38
N VAL A 137 4.66 -12.71 9.15
CA VAL A 137 4.01 -13.98 8.84
C VAL A 137 4.70 -15.15 9.55
N ALA A 138 6.04 -15.15 9.64
CA ALA A 138 6.77 -16.17 10.38
C ALA A 138 6.39 -16.19 11.88
N GLU A 139 6.28 -15.01 12.50
CA GLU A 139 5.90 -14.87 13.91
C GLU A 139 4.42 -15.25 14.16
N LEU A 140 3.51 -14.90 13.25
CA LEU A 140 2.11 -15.35 13.29
C LEU A 140 1.98 -16.88 13.20
N CYS A 141 2.78 -17.51 12.33
CA CYS A 141 2.84 -18.98 12.24
C CYS A 141 3.37 -19.62 13.53
N GLN A 142 4.39 -19.04 14.16
CA GLN A 142 5.02 -19.57 15.37
C GLN A 142 4.14 -19.43 16.61
N SER A 143 3.45 -18.30 16.76
CA SER A 143 2.59 -18.02 17.90
C SER A 143 1.28 -18.81 17.90
N GLY A 144 0.93 -19.48 16.80
CA GLY A 144 -0.38 -20.13 16.62
C GLY A 144 -1.54 -19.12 16.57
N CYS A 145 -1.25 -17.81 16.56
CA CYS A 145 -2.22 -16.72 16.45
C CYS A 145 -2.64 -16.54 14.98
N GLN A 146 -3.20 -17.59 14.40
CA GLN A 146 -3.79 -17.58 13.06
C GLN A 146 -5.24 -17.09 13.12
N SER A 147 -5.52 -16.05 13.92
CA SER A 147 -6.84 -15.44 13.90
C SER A 147 -7.16 -15.05 12.47
N TYR A 148 -8.21 -15.65 11.92
CA TYR A 148 -8.64 -15.40 10.56
C TYR A 148 -9.00 -13.92 10.34
N PHE A 149 -9.39 -13.20 11.40
CA PHE A 149 -9.77 -11.80 11.33
C PHE A 149 -8.91 -10.92 12.23
N SER A 150 -8.47 -9.78 11.68
CA SER A 150 -7.80 -8.68 12.38
C SER A 150 -8.47 -7.36 11.99
N VAL A 151 -8.78 -6.53 12.98
CA VAL A 151 -9.28 -5.15 12.75
C VAL A 151 -8.14 -4.21 12.39
N GLU A 152 -6.93 -4.50 12.89
CA GLU A 152 -5.73 -3.71 12.61
C GLU A 152 -5.16 -4.07 11.23
N GLN A 153 -4.70 -3.04 10.52
CA GLN A 153 -3.94 -3.13 9.27
C GLN A 153 -2.63 -3.86 9.57
N GLY A 154 -2.42 -5.00 8.93
CA GLY A 154 -1.30 -5.88 9.23
C GLY A 154 -0.28 -5.84 8.10
N TYR A 155 -0.35 -6.83 7.21
CA TYR A 155 0.65 -7.01 6.16
C TYR A 155 0.05 -7.13 4.75
N ILE A 156 -1.27 -7.29 4.62
CA ILE A 156 -1.87 -7.68 3.34
C ILE A 156 -1.74 -6.54 2.31
N ASP A 157 -2.01 -5.31 2.72
CA ASP A 157 -1.96 -4.13 1.86
C ASP A 157 -0.53 -3.79 1.41
N GLY A 158 0.46 -3.86 2.31
CA GLY A 158 1.87 -3.61 1.97
C GLY A 158 2.42 -4.67 1.02
N ALA A 159 2.15 -5.96 1.29
CA ALA A 159 2.56 -7.04 0.37
C ALA A 159 1.84 -6.93 -0.98
N PHE A 160 0.56 -6.55 -1.00
CA PHE A 160 -0.18 -6.31 -2.24
C PHE A 160 0.38 -5.12 -3.03
N LEU A 161 0.74 -4.02 -2.36
CA LEU A 161 1.41 -2.87 -2.98
C LEU A 161 2.70 -3.30 -3.66
N VAL A 162 3.57 -4.03 -2.97
CA VAL A 162 4.82 -4.53 -3.55
C VAL A 162 4.55 -5.41 -4.77
N ALA A 163 3.64 -6.39 -4.62
CA ALA A 163 3.34 -7.36 -5.67
C ALA A 163 2.74 -6.74 -6.94
N THR A 164 2.15 -5.54 -6.87
CA THR A 164 1.50 -4.85 -7.99
C THR A 164 2.29 -3.67 -8.53
N ARG A 165 3.10 -3.00 -7.71
CA ARG A 165 3.83 -1.78 -8.10
C ARG A 165 5.31 -1.99 -8.36
N CYS A 166 5.99 -2.85 -7.60
CA CYS A 166 7.40 -3.17 -7.83
C CYS A 166 7.56 -3.91 -9.16
N ARG A 167 8.53 -3.55 -10.00
CA ARG A 167 8.78 -4.27 -11.28
C ARG A 167 9.76 -5.44 -11.17
N ASP A 168 10.43 -5.58 -10.03
CA ASP A 168 11.41 -6.65 -9.85
C ASP A 168 10.71 -8.03 -9.75
N PRO A 169 10.97 -8.95 -10.70
CA PRO A 169 10.30 -10.24 -10.76
C PRO A 169 10.45 -11.07 -9.47
N VAL A 170 11.59 -10.96 -8.77
CA VAL A 170 11.88 -11.75 -7.57
C VAL A 170 11.12 -11.18 -6.38
N ILE A 171 11.18 -9.87 -6.16
CA ILE A 171 10.51 -9.21 -5.03
C ILE A 171 8.99 -9.40 -5.11
N ARG A 172 8.41 -9.26 -6.31
CA ARG A 172 6.96 -9.46 -6.50
C ARG A 172 6.50 -10.87 -6.12
N ARG A 173 7.25 -11.90 -6.54
CA ARG A 173 6.94 -13.31 -6.22
C ARG A 173 7.04 -13.57 -4.72
N ARG A 174 8.03 -12.98 -4.03
CA ARG A 174 8.14 -13.04 -2.56
C ARG A 174 6.90 -12.45 -1.88
N ALA A 175 6.48 -11.26 -2.30
CA ALA A 175 5.30 -10.60 -1.75
C ALA A 175 4.01 -11.42 -1.96
N ILE A 176 3.84 -12.04 -3.14
CA ILE A 176 2.70 -12.94 -3.40
C ILE A 176 2.75 -14.18 -2.51
N GLU A 177 3.94 -14.75 -2.28
CA GLU A 177 4.08 -15.92 -1.42
C GLU A 177 3.74 -15.61 0.04
N VAL A 178 4.13 -14.44 0.55
CA VAL A 178 3.70 -13.92 1.86
C VAL A 178 2.17 -13.92 1.97
N LEU A 179 1.47 -13.38 0.97
CA LEU A 179 0.00 -13.33 0.96
C LEU A 179 -0.67 -14.71 0.96
N ARG A 180 0.01 -15.76 0.45
CA ARG A 180 -0.53 -17.13 0.40
C ARG A 180 -0.32 -17.92 1.68
N ARG A 181 0.59 -17.45 2.55
CA ARG A 181 1.16 -18.27 3.61
C ARG A 181 0.24 -18.44 4.82
N VAL A 182 -0.51 -17.40 5.20
CA VAL A 182 -1.43 -17.43 6.33
C VAL A 182 -2.82 -16.94 5.89
N PRO A 183 -3.89 -17.76 6.03
CA PRO A 183 -5.25 -17.31 5.83
C PRO A 183 -5.59 -16.20 6.83
N ARG A 184 -5.80 -15.00 6.31
CA ARG A 184 -6.09 -13.79 7.08
C ARG A 184 -7.02 -12.84 6.35
N GLN A 185 -7.82 -12.12 7.12
CA GLN A 185 -8.70 -11.05 6.72
C GLN A 185 -8.42 -9.79 7.57
N GLU A 186 -8.09 -8.68 6.90
CA GLU A 186 -7.77 -7.38 7.49
C GLU A 186 -8.78 -6.35 6.97
N GLY A 187 -9.85 -6.11 7.74
CA GLY A 187 -10.99 -5.32 7.25
C GLY A 187 -11.59 -5.91 5.96
N ILE A 188 -11.48 -5.16 4.85
CA ILE A 188 -11.94 -5.58 3.52
C ILE A 188 -10.95 -6.49 2.78
N TRP A 189 -9.71 -6.56 3.24
CA TRP A 189 -8.67 -7.35 2.60
C TRP A 189 -8.78 -8.81 3.00
N GLN A 190 -8.78 -9.71 2.02
CA GLN A 190 -8.61 -11.13 2.24
C GLN A 190 -7.29 -11.57 1.58
N SER A 191 -6.36 -12.10 2.37
CA SER A 191 -5.03 -12.57 1.94
C SER A 191 -5.06 -13.44 0.68
N ALA A 192 -5.92 -14.46 0.64
CA ALA A 192 -6.07 -15.35 -0.51
C ALA A 192 -6.56 -14.62 -1.78
N GLY A 193 -7.54 -13.71 -1.63
CA GLY A 193 -8.03 -12.89 -2.72
C GLY A 193 -6.99 -11.89 -3.21
N ALA A 194 -6.28 -11.22 -2.29
CA ALA A 194 -5.18 -10.33 -2.58
C ALA A 194 -4.06 -11.05 -3.35
N ALA A 195 -3.67 -12.25 -2.91
CA ALA A 195 -2.68 -13.08 -3.61
C ALA A 195 -3.13 -13.43 -5.03
N ALA A 196 -4.40 -13.79 -5.22
CA ALA A 196 -4.93 -14.16 -6.52
C ALA A 196 -4.96 -12.97 -7.49
N VAL A 197 -5.39 -11.80 -7.02
CA VAL A 197 -5.39 -10.56 -7.80
C VAL A 197 -3.96 -10.13 -8.14
N ALA A 198 -3.07 -10.11 -7.15
CA ALA A 198 -1.67 -9.71 -7.34
C ALA A 198 -0.92 -10.66 -8.29
N GLN A 199 -1.19 -11.96 -8.21
CA GLN A 199 -0.66 -12.95 -9.15
C GLN A 199 -1.12 -12.64 -10.57
N ARG A 200 -2.43 -12.45 -10.80
CA ARG A 200 -2.93 -12.15 -12.14
C ARG A 200 -2.39 -10.81 -12.66
N TRP A 201 -2.26 -9.82 -11.78
CA TRP A 201 -1.65 -8.54 -12.11
C TRP A 201 -0.21 -8.69 -12.61
N MET A 202 0.62 -9.42 -11.86
CA MET A 202 1.99 -9.72 -12.25
C MET A 202 2.04 -10.49 -13.57
N GLU A 203 1.26 -11.55 -13.73
CA GLU A 203 1.21 -12.33 -14.96
C GLU A 203 0.91 -11.48 -16.19
N VAL A 204 -0.05 -10.57 -16.10
CA VAL A 204 -0.42 -9.67 -17.21
C VAL A 204 0.71 -8.70 -17.55
N GLU A 205 1.44 -8.18 -16.57
CA GLU A 205 2.60 -7.31 -16.80
C GLU A 205 3.82 -8.07 -17.36
N GLU A 206 3.98 -9.33 -16.95
CA GLU A 206 5.08 -10.21 -17.37
C GLU A 206 4.76 -11.04 -18.64
N GLU A 207 3.59 -10.82 -19.28
CA GLU A 207 3.20 -11.49 -20.52
C GLU A 207 4.19 -11.20 -21.66
N GLY A 208 4.76 -12.25 -22.24
CA GLY A 208 5.71 -12.13 -23.34
C GLY A 208 6.40 -13.45 -23.69
N PRO A 209 7.24 -13.46 -24.74
CA PRO A 209 7.93 -14.66 -25.20
C PRO A 209 9.01 -15.15 -24.22
N LYS A 210 9.44 -14.31 -23.27
CA LYS A 210 10.42 -14.63 -22.24
C LYS A 210 9.95 -14.02 -20.92
N ALA A 211 10.09 -14.78 -19.84
CA ALA A 211 9.88 -14.26 -18.50
C ALA A 211 10.89 -13.15 -18.20
N PRO A 212 10.50 -12.07 -17.50
CA PRO A 212 11.41 -10.99 -17.15
C PRO A 212 12.45 -11.48 -16.13
N GLU A 213 13.70 -11.08 -16.33
CA GLU A 213 14.79 -11.35 -15.38
C GLU A 213 15.04 -10.14 -14.47
N CYS A 214 14.65 -8.94 -14.92
CA CYS A 214 14.80 -7.70 -14.17
C CYS A 214 13.65 -6.71 -14.45
N ALA A 215 13.58 -5.65 -13.65
CA ALA A 215 12.54 -4.62 -13.75
C ALA A 215 12.43 -3.96 -15.14
N SER A 216 13.53 -3.82 -15.87
CA SER A 216 13.52 -3.20 -17.21
C SER A 216 12.90 -4.08 -18.29
N ASP A 217 12.78 -5.39 -18.05
CA ASP A 217 12.17 -6.34 -18.99
C ASP A 217 10.64 -6.24 -19.01
N VAL A 218 10.03 -5.69 -17.95
CA VAL A 218 8.59 -5.47 -17.85
C VAL A 218 8.17 -4.33 -18.79
N ARG A 219 7.49 -4.66 -19.89
CA ARG A 219 7.10 -3.72 -20.96
C ARG A 219 5.69 -3.18 -20.83
N THR A 220 4.80 -3.97 -20.25
CA THR A 220 3.39 -3.63 -20.02
C THR A 220 3.22 -3.34 -18.54
N ARG A 221 2.53 -2.25 -18.21
CA ARG A 221 2.20 -1.91 -16.83
C ARG A 221 0.71 -1.75 -16.67
N VAL A 222 0.17 -2.33 -15.61
CA VAL A 222 -1.21 -2.09 -15.19
C VAL A 222 -1.16 -0.86 -14.29
N SER A 223 -1.77 0.25 -14.72
CA SER A 223 -1.78 1.51 -13.97
C SER A 223 -2.84 1.49 -12.87
N SER A 224 -3.99 0.85 -13.15
CA SER A 224 -5.10 0.71 -12.21
C SER A 224 -5.98 -0.48 -12.54
N ALA A 225 -6.79 -0.92 -11.57
CA ALA A 225 -7.80 -1.95 -11.77
C ALA A 225 -9.12 -1.54 -11.12
N ARG A 226 -10.23 -1.85 -11.79
CA ARG A 226 -11.54 -1.89 -11.14
C ARG A 226 -11.85 -3.33 -10.75
N THR A 227 -12.16 -3.54 -9.48
CA THR A 227 -12.46 -4.86 -8.92
C THR A 227 -13.95 -4.97 -8.61
N SER A 228 -14.58 -6.04 -9.09
CA SER A 228 -15.92 -6.46 -8.68
C SER A 228 -15.81 -7.83 -8.04
N ALA A 229 -15.78 -7.86 -6.70
CA ALA A 229 -15.59 -9.07 -5.92
C ALA A 229 -16.93 -9.71 -5.57
N ASN A 230 -17.02 -11.03 -5.74
CA ASN A 230 -18.06 -11.87 -5.18
C ASN A 230 -17.43 -12.71 -4.07
N VAL A 231 -17.60 -12.24 -2.83
CA VAL A 231 -16.99 -12.84 -1.64
C VAL A 231 -17.51 -14.24 -1.37
N ASP A 232 -18.79 -14.50 -1.64
CA ASP A 232 -19.41 -15.81 -1.43
C ASP A 232 -18.84 -16.84 -2.42
N ALA A 233 -18.68 -16.44 -3.67
CA ALA A 233 -18.13 -17.28 -4.73
C ALA A 233 -16.59 -17.29 -4.77
N SER A 234 -15.91 -16.60 -3.83
CA SER A 234 -14.44 -16.46 -3.79
C SER A 234 -13.86 -16.08 -5.17
N SER A 235 -14.50 -15.11 -5.82
CA SER A 235 -14.15 -14.69 -7.17
C SER A 235 -14.13 -13.17 -7.30
N VAL A 236 -13.35 -12.68 -8.25
CA VAL A 236 -13.25 -11.26 -8.58
C VAL A 236 -13.15 -11.09 -10.09
N ARG A 237 -13.95 -10.16 -10.60
CA ARG A 237 -13.77 -9.63 -11.95
C ARG A 237 -12.86 -8.42 -11.87
N LEU A 238 -11.80 -8.44 -12.66
CA LEU A 238 -10.84 -7.34 -12.76
C LEU A 238 -11.00 -6.69 -14.12
N GLN A 239 -11.10 -5.38 -14.14
CA GLN A 239 -10.93 -4.58 -15.34
C GLN A 239 -9.61 -3.82 -15.20
N LEU A 240 -8.57 -4.30 -15.87
CA LEU A 240 -7.21 -3.79 -15.81
C LEU A 240 -7.03 -2.70 -16.87
N TYR A 241 -6.50 -1.56 -16.44
CA TYR A 241 -6.13 -0.44 -17.30
C TYR A 241 -4.62 -0.47 -17.46
N MET A 242 -4.15 -0.66 -18.68
CA MET A 242 -2.75 -0.94 -18.97
C MET A 242 -2.13 0.17 -19.82
N SER A 243 -0.92 0.57 -19.46
CA SER A 243 -0.02 1.34 -20.31
C SER A 243 0.99 0.40 -20.96
N THR A 244 1.29 0.64 -22.23
CA THR A 244 2.33 -0.10 -22.97
C THR A 244 3.31 0.91 -23.54
N ARG A 245 4.57 0.50 -23.74
CA ARG A 245 5.55 1.38 -24.41
C ARG A 245 5.17 1.73 -25.86
N GLU A 246 4.31 0.92 -26.47
CA GLU A 246 3.98 0.98 -27.90
C GLU A 246 2.68 1.74 -28.19
N SER A 247 1.82 1.98 -27.19
CA SER A 247 0.53 2.68 -27.35
C SER A 247 0.36 3.80 -26.33
N ALA A 248 0.02 5.00 -26.83
CA ALA A 248 -0.35 6.15 -26.01
C ALA A 248 -1.75 6.02 -25.38
N HIS A 249 -2.60 5.12 -25.89
CA HIS A 249 -3.93 4.88 -25.35
C HIS A 249 -3.92 3.71 -24.37
N PRO A 250 -4.57 3.84 -23.20
CA PRO A 250 -4.65 2.76 -22.23
C PRO A 250 -5.44 1.59 -22.82
N VAL A 251 -4.87 0.39 -22.73
CA VAL A 251 -5.54 -0.85 -23.12
C VAL A 251 -6.33 -1.36 -21.92
N VAL A 252 -7.62 -1.60 -22.11
CA VAL A 252 -8.48 -2.17 -21.07
C VAL A 252 -8.62 -3.67 -21.31
N ARG A 253 -8.37 -4.46 -20.26
CA ARG A 253 -8.50 -5.93 -20.30
C ARG A 253 -9.37 -6.41 -19.16
N GLU A 254 -10.32 -7.28 -19.47
CA GLU A 254 -11.15 -7.94 -18.46
C GLU A 254 -10.58 -9.31 -18.11
N GLU A 255 -10.48 -9.57 -16.81
CA GLU A 255 -9.95 -10.80 -16.25
C GLU A 255 -10.92 -11.34 -15.18
N TYR A 256 -10.98 -12.66 -15.08
CA TYR A 256 -11.81 -13.34 -14.09
C TYR A 256 -10.90 -14.22 -13.24
N VAL A 257 -10.82 -13.92 -11.95
CA VAL A 257 -9.95 -14.63 -11.02
C VAL A 257 -10.82 -15.30 -9.95
N GLN A 258 -10.54 -16.57 -9.68
CA GLN A 258 -11.18 -17.34 -8.61
C GLN A 258 -10.10 -17.89 -7.69
N TRP A 259 -10.41 -18.00 -6.40
CA TRP A 259 -9.54 -18.63 -5.42
C TRP A 259 -10.34 -19.51 -4.48
N GLN A 260 -9.66 -20.43 -3.81
CA GLN A 260 -10.27 -21.25 -2.77
C GLN A 260 -10.05 -20.59 -1.40
N LYS A 261 -11.10 -20.51 -0.59
CA LYS A 261 -10.96 -20.25 0.85
C LYS A 261 -10.38 -21.54 1.46
N LYS A 262 -9.14 -21.49 1.94
CA LYS A 262 -8.56 -22.55 2.77
C LYS A 262 -9.15 -22.48 4.17
#